data_AF-A0A8S3TJ83-F1
#
_entry.id   AF-A0A8S3TJ83-F1
#
_cell.length_a   1.000
_cell.length_b   1.000
_cell.length_c   1.000
_cell.angle_alpha   90.00
_cell.angle_beta   90.00
_cell.angle_gamma   90.00
#
_symmetry.space_group_name_H-M   'P 1'
#
loop_
_entity.id
_entity.type
_entity.pdbx_description
1 polymer ?
#
loop_
_entity_poly.entity_id
_entity_poly.type
_entity_poly.pdbx_seq_one_letter_code
_entity_poly.pdbx_strand_id
1 'polypeptide(L)'
;MVDKAAVIEYVKLVIEDEVKRVTGDQFLCESDLHTILVDDKSSSNPRETIVGYPTYPLYREIGNMLYQWLENKECPVVNLPKYDLLDEKVYVESRTATFATITPMLDGMTSLWDHWGEEERKYRIRSILTLLGKRGILDLLGIRKTVGTKEILPCSRKVLEDCFTAKHSPDSSSKLSVGARALAKHSHRDMSTSWWGVCTGTEEAKNEHALKIMNKILDNATWLNTHWLPQDIIILEARHKEGYGARWTADGSSFRGFLEPQMEGGHDAGWKH
;
A
#
# COMPACT_ATOMS: atom_id res chain seq x y z
N MET A 1 1.50 15.13 26.23
CA MET A 1 1.46 15.19 24.74
C MET A 1 1.44 13.77 24.22
N VAL A 2 0.57 13.48 23.25
CA VAL A 2 0.48 12.14 22.66
C VAL A 2 1.77 11.85 21.91
N ASP A 3 2.45 10.76 22.25
CA ASP A 3 3.63 10.27 21.52
C ASP A 3 3.21 9.27 20.43
N LYS A 4 3.97 9.23 19.32
CA LYS A 4 3.77 8.31 18.20
C LYS A 4 3.79 6.85 18.65
N ALA A 5 4.71 6.47 19.55
CA ALA A 5 4.78 5.10 20.02
C ALA A 5 3.51 4.69 20.77
N ALA A 6 2.93 5.61 21.56
CA ALA A 6 1.68 5.38 22.26
C ALA A 6 0.51 5.18 21.29
N VAL A 7 0.35 6.00 20.24
CA VAL A 7 -0.73 5.77 19.25
C VAL A 7 -0.60 4.41 18.58
N ILE A 8 0.62 4.03 18.16
CA ILE A 8 0.89 2.73 17.55
C ILE A 8 0.56 1.57 18.50
N GLU A 9 0.97 1.68 19.77
CA GLU A 9 0.67 0.68 20.80
C GLU A 9 -0.84 0.51 20.99
N TYR A 10 -1.59 1.60 21.15
CA TYR A 10 -3.04 1.50 21.36
C TYR A 10 -3.79 1.02 20.11
N VAL A 11 -3.32 1.34 18.89
CA VAL A 11 -3.86 0.71 17.67
C VAL A 11 -3.64 -0.79 17.71
N LYS A 12 -2.44 -1.26 18.08
CA LYS A 12 -2.16 -2.69 18.23
C LYS A 12 -3.10 -3.35 19.23
N LEU A 13 -3.21 -2.79 20.45
CA LEU A 13 -4.08 -3.31 21.51
C LEU A 13 -5.54 -3.41 21.06
N VAL A 14 -6.05 -2.38 20.37
CA VAL A 14 -7.41 -2.40 19.84
C VAL A 14 -7.60 -3.51 18.81
N ILE A 15 -6.66 -3.70 17.87
CA ILE A 15 -6.76 -4.79 16.88
C ILE A 15 -6.68 -6.16 17.57
N GLU A 16 -5.83 -6.34 18.57
CA GLU A 16 -5.75 -7.58 19.37
C GLU A 16 -7.04 -7.85 20.16
N ASP A 17 -7.69 -6.82 20.69
CA ASP A 17 -8.98 -6.93 21.38
C ASP A 17 -10.11 -7.28 20.40
N GLU A 18 -10.10 -6.74 19.18
CA GLU A 18 -11.07 -7.10 18.14
C GLU A 18 -10.95 -8.55 17.68
N VAL A 19 -9.73 -9.12 17.63
CA VAL A 19 -9.53 -10.55 17.34
C VAL A 19 -10.20 -11.43 18.41
N LYS A 20 -10.13 -11.02 19.68
CA LYS A 20 -10.68 -11.77 20.82
C LYS A 20 -12.17 -11.52 21.04
N ARG A 21 -12.74 -10.51 20.38
CA ARG A 21 -14.13 -10.07 20.57
C ARG A 21 -15.11 -11.16 20.12
N VAL A 22 -16.03 -11.54 21.00
CA VAL A 22 -17.03 -12.61 20.74
C VAL A 22 -18.43 -12.08 20.43
N THR A 23 -18.64 -10.77 20.58
CA THR A 23 -19.95 -10.10 20.44
C THR A 23 -20.42 -9.96 18.99
N GLY A 24 -19.55 -10.21 17.99
CA GLY A 24 -19.89 -10.12 16.58
C GLY A 24 -19.95 -8.70 16.00
N ASP A 25 -19.67 -7.67 16.81
CA ASP A 25 -19.65 -6.26 16.39
C ASP A 25 -18.25 -5.79 15.94
N GLN A 26 -17.41 -6.71 15.45
CA GLN A 26 -16.10 -6.34 14.92
C GLN A 26 -16.22 -5.38 13.73
N PHE A 27 -15.37 -4.36 13.68
CA PHE A 27 -15.35 -3.42 12.53
C PHE A 27 -14.56 -3.95 11.32
N LEU A 28 -13.89 -5.09 11.46
CA LEU A 28 -13.19 -5.83 10.40
C LEU A 28 -13.48 -7.34 10.53
N CYS A 29 -13.34 -8.07 9.42
CA CYS A 29 -13.37 -9.52 9.49
C CYS A 29 -12.09 -10.08 10.12
N GLU A 30 -12.17 -11.32 10.60
CA GLU A 30 -11.06 -12.00 11.27
C GLU A 30 -9.79 -12.06 10.41
N SER A 31 -9.90 -12.35 9.11
CA SER A 31 -8.73 -12.43 8.22
C SER A 31 -8.02 -11.09 8.04
N ASP A 32 -8.76 -9.98 8.02
CA ASP A 32 -8.17 -8.64 7.94
C ASP A 32 -7.44 -8.28 9.25
N LEU A 33 -8.06 -8.57 10.40
CA LEU A 33 -7.45 -8.34 11.71
C LEU A 33 -6.12 -9.09 11.86
N HIS A 34 -6.10 -10.37 11.46
CA HIS A 34 -4.88 -11.17 11.46
C HIS A 34 -3.82 -10.56 10.54
N THR A 35 -4.21 -10.17 9.31
CA THR A 35 -3.29 -9.56 8.33
C THR A 35 -2.65 -8.28 8.88
N ILE A 36 -3.40 -7.47 9.64
CA ILE A 36 -2.88 -6.24 10.25
C ILE A 36 -1.81 -6.51 11.32
N LEU A 37 -1.93 -7.65 12.03
CA LEU A 37 -1.02 -8.06 13.10
C LEU A 37 0.19 -8.88 12.63
N VAL A 38 0.18 -9.39 11.40
CA VAL A 38 1.28 -10.23 10.87
C VAL A 38 2.60 -9.47 10.96
N ASP A 39 3.55 -10.05 11.68
CA ASP A 39 4.94 -9.63 11.68
C ASP A 39 5.70 -10.46 10.64
N ASP A 40 6.14 -9.82 9.55
CA ASP A 40 6.90 -10.49 8.49
C ASP A 40 8.39 -10.61 8.82
N LYS A 41 8.78 -10.28 10.07
CA LYS A 41 10.14 -10.26 10.61
C LYS A 41 11.09 -9.33 9.87
N SER A 42 10.57 -8.50 8.96
CA SER A 42 11.34 -7.41 8.37
C SER A 42 11.29 -6.24 9.36
N SER A 43 12.43 -5.91 9.97
CA SER A 43 12.51 -4.73 10.83
C SER A 43 12.49 -3.49 9.94
N SER A 44 11.30 -3.03 9.58
CA SER A 44 11.08 -1.80 8.82
C SER A 44 10.31 -0.78 9.65
N ASN A 45 10.75 0.46 9.57
CA ASN A 45 10.03 1.57 10.18
C ASN A 45 8.79 1.90 9.33
N PRO A 46 7.68 2.35 9.95
CA PRO A 46 6.56 2.91 9.21
C PRO A 46 7.02 4.07 8.33
N ARG A 47 6.37 4.24 7.17
CA ARG A 47 6.68 5.33 6.24
C ARG A 47 6.59 6.70 6.92
N GLU A 48 7.54 7.58 6.63
CA GLU A 48 7.52 8.95 7.17
C GLU A 48 6.39 9.79 6.57
N THR A 49 5.94 9.47 5.36
CA THR A 49 4.80 10.11 4.68
C THR A 49 3.89 9.05 4.06
N ILE A 50 2.76 9.44 3.49
CA ILE A 50 1.87 8.51 2.77
C ILE A 50 2.50 7.93 1.48
N VAL A 51 3.62 8.49 1.03
CA VAL A 51 4.34 8.01 -0.16
C VAL A 51 5.12 6.74 0.16
N GLY A 52 5.07 5.79 -0.77
CA GLY A 52 5.72 4.49 -0.68
C GLY A 52 4.77 3.36 -0.35
N TYR A 53 5.22 2.13 -0.52
CA TYR A 53 4.47 0.92 -0.22
C TYR A 53 4.45 0.65 1.29
N PRO A 54 3.30 0.28 1.90
CA PRO A 54 3.19 0.04 3.33
C PRO A 54 4.16 -1.01 3.86
N THR A 55 4.68 -0.77 5.06
CA THR A 55 5.53 -1.74 5.77
C THR A 55 4.73 -2.57 6.76
N TYR A 56 5.25 -3.76 7.07
CA TYR A 56 4.65 -4.68 8.01
C TYR A 56 5.36 -4.60 9.37
N PRO A 57 4.65 -4.88 10.49
CA PRO A 57 3.21 -5.15 10.58
C PRO A 57 2.34 -3.89 10.36
N LEU A 58 1.19 -4.04 9.69
CA LEU A 58 0.38 -2.91 9.22
C LEU A 58 -0.20 -2.05 10.36
N TYR A 59 -0.38 -2.59 11.58
CA TYR A 59 -0.84 -1.76 12.71
C TYR A 59 0.11 -0.58 12.99
N ARG A 60 1.41 -0.72 12.68
CA ARG A 60 2.39 0.36 12.84
C ARG A 60 2.20 1.44 11.80
N GLU A 61 1.91 1.07 10.55
CA GLU A 61 1.55 2.00 9.48
C GLU A 61 0.27 2.75 9.83
N ILE A 62 -0.78 2.04 10.24
CA ILE A 62 -2.07 2.64 10.62
C ILE A 62 -1.87 3.62 11.79
N GLY A 63 -1.20 3.20 12.87
CA GLY A 63 -0.94 4.06 14.03
C GLY A 63 -0.06 5.27 13.69
N ASN A 64 0.94 5.10 12.84
CA ASN A 64 1.77 6.20 12.36
C ASN A 64 0.97 7.21 11.52
N MET A 65 0.09 6.76 10.63
CA MET A 65 -0.75 7.64 9.82
C MET A 65 -1.79 8.38 10.67
N LEU A 66 -2.36 7.72 11.69
CA LEU A 66 -3.22 8.37 12.67
C LEU A 66 -2.46 9.41 13.50
N TYR A 67 -1.23 9.11 13.92
CA TYR A 67 -0.39 10.07 14.64
C TYR A 67 -0.06 11.29 13.78
N GLN A 68 0.34 11.09 12.51
CA GLN A 68 0.59 12.21 11.60
C GLN A 68 -0.66 13.05 11.35
N TRP A 69 -1.84 12.42 11.28
CA TRP A 69 -3.10 13.15 11.18
C TRP A 69 -3.36 13.96 12.45
N LEU A 70 -3.15 13.37 13.63
CA LEU A 70 -3.28 14.05 14.91
C LEU A 70 -2.33 15.27 15.01
N GLU A 71 -1.06 15.11 14.61
CA GLU A 71 -0.05 16.17 14.67
C GLU A 71 -0.33 17.32 13.70
N ASN A 72 -0.68 16.99 12.46
CA ASN A 72 -0.86 17.98 11.39
C ASN A 72 -2.30 18.52 11.29
N LYS A 73 -3.25 17.94 12.03
CA LYS A 73 -4.69 18.22 11.94
C LYS A 73 -5.29 17.98 10.55
N GLU A 74 -4.60 17.17 9.74
CA GLU A 74 -5.00 16.85 8.37
C GLU A 74 -4.57 15.42 8.03
N CYS A 75 -5.46 14.64 7.40
CA CYS A 75 -5.19 13.26 7.07
C CYS A 75 -4.09 13.16 6.00
N PRO A 76 -2.98 12.41 6.20
CA PRO A 76 -1.88 12.33 5.24
C PRO A 76 -2.28 11.93 3.82
N VAL A 77 -3.40 11.23 3.66
CA VAL A 77 -3.93 10.76 2.37
C VAL A 77 -4.20 11.90 1.39
N VAL A 78 -4.50 13.11 1.87
CA VAL A 78 -4.73 14.28 1.00
C VAL A 78 -3.48 14.72 0.25
N ASN A 79 -2.29 14.31 0.71
CA ASN A 79 -1.01 14.65 0.08
C ASN A 79 -0.69 13.78 -1.14
N LEU A 80 -1.47 12.73 -1.42
CA LEU A 80 -1.27 11.90 -2.61
C LEU A 80 -1.74 12.62 -3.89
N PRO A 81 -0.96 12.59 -4.98
CA PRO A 81 -1.26 13.34 -6.20
C PRO A 81 -2.53 12.83 -6.90
N LYS A 82 -3.28 13.75 -7.53
CA LYS A 82 -4.41 13.38 -8.39
C LYS A 82 -3.90 12.83 -9.73
N TYR A 83 -4.62 11.85 -10.26
CA TYR A 83 -4.33 11.25 -11.56
C TYR A 83 -5.57 11.28 -12.42
N ASP A 84 -5.51 11.94 -13.57
CA ASP A 84 -6.68 12.13 -14.45
C ASP A 84 -7.22 10.80 -14.98
N LEU A 85 -6.31 9.89 -15.40
CA LEU A 85 -6.68 8.59 -15.95
C LEU A 85 -6.92 7.50 -14.89
N LEU A 86 -6.63 7.79 -13.62
CA LEU A 86 -6.83 6.88 -12.48
C LEU A 86 -7.72 7.54 -11.42
N ASP A 87 -8.77 8.21 -11.90
CA ASP A 87 -9.66 9.00 -11.07
C ASP A 87 -10.48 8.13 -10.10
N GLU A 88 -10.53 8.59 -8.85
CA GLU A 88 -11.32 8.00 -7.76
C GLU A 88 -12.80 8.44 -7.81
N LYS A 89 -13.15 9.32 -8.76
CA LYS A 89 -14.50 9.83 -9.00
C LYS A 89 -15.11 10.40 -7.71
N VAL A 90 -16.41 10.13 -7.50
CA VAL A 90 -17.19 10.58 -6.33
C VAL A 90 -16.69 10.02 -5.00
N TYR A 91 -15.79 9.01 -4.99
CA TYR A 91 -15.29 8.46 -3.75
C TYR A 91 -14.49 9.48 -2.93
N VAL A 92 -13.81 10.44 -3.60
CA VAL A 92 -13.04 11.49 -2.93
C VAL A 92 -13.92 12.27 -1.95
N GLU A 93 -15.14 12.61 -2.34
CA GLU A 93 -16.09 13.35 -1.50
C GLU A 93 -16.49 12.54 -0.25
N SER A 94 -16.76 11.24 -0.42
CA SER A 94 -17.09 10.34 0.69
C SER A 94 -15.92 10.23 1.67
N ARG A 95 -14.70 10.06 1.16
CA ARG A 95 -13.47 10.01 1.97
C ARG A 95 -13.27 11.31 2.75
N THR A 96 -13.42 12.46 2.09
CA THR A 96 -13.29 13.78 2.74
C THR A 96 -14.33 13.97 3.84
N ALA A 97 -15.57 13.56 3.64
CA ALA A 97 -16.61 13.66 4.67
C ALA A 97 -16.29 12.79 5.90
N THR A 98 -15.80 11.56 5.70
CA THR A 98 -15.31 10.71 6.79
C THR A 98 -14.16 11.37 7.55
N PHE A 99 -13.19 11.95 6.84
CA PHE A 99 -12.06 12.64 7.47
C PHE A 99 -12.48 13.88 8.27
N ALA A 100 -13.43 14.66 7.76
CA ALA A 100 -13.99 15.80 8.49
C ALA A 100 -14.67 15.39 9.81
N THR A 101 -15.22 14.16 9.87
CA THR A 101 -15.83 13.61 11.09
C THR A 101 -14.78 13.14 12.11
N ILE A 102 -13.67 12.55 11.64
CA ILE A 102 -12.63 11.99 12.50
C ILE A 102 -11.68 13.06 13.05
N THR A 103 -11.39 14.10 12.29
CA THR A 103 -10.40 15.13 12.67
C THR A 103 -10.67 15.72 14.07
N PRO A 104 -11.91 16.14 14.42
CA PRO A 104 -12.22 16.63 15.77
C PRO A 104 -12.02 15.59 16.88
N MET A 105 -12.15 14.28 16.58
CA MET A 105 -11.91 13.21 17.54
C MET A 105 -10.42 13.11 17.87
N LEU A 106 -9.55 13.21 16.86
CA LEU A 106 -8.10 13.23 17.03
C LEU A 106 -7.63 14.50 17.78
N ASP A 107 -8.24 15.66 17.51
CA ASP A 107 -7.97 16.90 18.26
C ASP A 107 -8.29 16.73 19.76
N GLY A 108 -9.42 16.09 20.06
CA GLY A 108 -9.82 15.74 21.42
C GLY A 108 -8.81 14.82 22.10
N MET A 109 -8.26 13.85 21.37
CA MET A 109 -7.20 12.97 21.88
C MET A 109 -5.97 13.75 22.31
N THR A 110 -5.47 14.66 21.47
CA THR A 110 -4.29 15.48 21.80
C THR A 110 -4.44 16.22 23.12
N SER A 111 -5.65 16.74 23.39
CA SER A 111 -5.93 17.58 24.55
C SER A 111 -6.17 16.78 25.85
N LEU A 112 -6.70 15.57 25.74
CA LEU A 112 -7.21 14.81 26.89
C LEU A 112 -6.45 13.51 27.17
N TRP A 113 -5.50 13.12 26.32
CA TRP A 113 -4.79 11.84 26.41
C TRP A 113 -4.25 11.51 27.80
N ASP A 114 -3.61 12.49 28.44
CA ASP A 114 -2.96 12.32 29.74
C ASP A 114 -3.96 12.20 30.90
N HIS A 115 -5.24 12.51 30.66
CA HIS A 115 -6.34 12.37 31.62
C HIS A 115 -7.11 11.05 31.46
N TRP A 116 -6.87 10.31 30.38
CA TRP A 116 -7.55 9.07 30.09
C TRP A 116 -6.79 7.86 30.62
N GLY A 117 -7.54 6.94 31.23
CA GLY A 117 -7.05 5.58 31.51
C GLY A 117 -6.92 4.75 30.23
N GLU A 118 -6.36 3.55 30.38
CA GLU A 118 -6.12 2.62 29.26
C GLU A 118 -7.41 2.28 28.49
N GLU A 119 -8.49 1.91 29.19
CA GLU A 119 -9.77 1.54 28.56
C GLU A 119 -10.37 2.69 27.75
N GLU A 120 -10.28 3.91 28.25
CA GLU A 120 -10.78 5.09 27.54
C GLU A 120 -9.95 5.37 26.29
N ARG A 121 -8.61 5.25 26.35
CA ARG A 121 -7.75 5.39 25.17
C ARG A 121 -8.04 4.33 24.12
N LYS A 122 -8.22 3.06 24.52
CA LYS A 122 -8.64 1.97 23.63
C LYS A 122 -10.00 2.27 23.00
N TYR A 123 -10.97 2.72 23.79
CA TYR A 123 -12.30 3.09 23.31
C TYR A 123 -12.25 4.21 22.25
N ARG A 124 -11.46 5.26 22.47
CA ARG A 124 -11.31 6.38 21.53
C ARG A 124 -10.66 5.95 20.21
N ILE A 125 -9.55 5.19 20.29
CA ILE A 125 -8.87 4.64 19.11
C ILE A 125 -9.81 3.70 18.34
N ARG A 126 -10.51 2.80 19.03
CA ARG A 126 -11.50 1.90 18.41
C ARG A 126 -12.60 2.67 17.71
N SER A 127 -13.12 3.73 18.32
CA SER A 127 -14.18 4.55 17.73
C SER A 127 -13.74 5.16 16.40
N ILE A 128 -12.49 5.65 16.33
CA ILE A 128 -11.90 6.16 15.08
C ILE A 128 -11.75 5.05 14.04
N LEU A 129 -11.18 3.90 14.42
CA LEU A 129 -11.00 2.76 13.53
C LEU A 129 -12.34 2.20 13.02
N THR A 130 -13.39 2.25 13.85
CA THR A 130 -14.75 1.84 13.48
C THR A 130 -15.34 2.81 12.44
N LEU A 131 -15.16 4.12 12.62
CA LEU A 131 -15.60 5.14 11.65
C LEU A 131 -14.85 5.07 10.32
N LEU A 132 -13.55 4.74 10.37
CA LEU A 132 -12.77 4.47 9.16
C LEU A 132 -13.29 3.21 8.45
N GLY A 133 -13.59 2.17 9.22
CA GLY A 133 -13.86 0.83 8.70
C GLY A 133 -12.71 0.31 7.82
N LYS A 134 -12.95 -0.79 7.10
CA LYS A 134 -11.96 -1.36 6.17
C LYS A 134 -11.45 -0.36 5.15
N ARG A 135 -12.38 0.41 4.59
CA ARG A 135 -12.09 1.33 3.50
C ARG A 135 -11.21 2.50 3.95
N GLY A 136 -11.51 3.14 5.08
CA GLY A 136 -10.67 4.20 5.63
C GLY A 136 -9.30 3.70 6.08
N ILE A 137 -9.21 2.47 6.60
CA ILE A 137 -7.93 1.83 6.92
C ILE A 137 -7.07 1.63 5.66
N LEU A 138 -7.67 1.15 4.57
CA LEU A 138 -6.98 1.03 3.28
C LEU A 138 -6.52 2.39 2.74
N ASP A 139 -7.29 3.46 2.97
CA ASP A 139 -6.87 4.81 2.59
C ASP A 139 -5.62 5.25 3.37
N LEU A 140 -5.55 5.00 4.69
CA LEU A 140 -4.35 5.27 5.49
C LEU A 140 -3.13 4.45 5.02
N LEU A 141 -3.36 3.26 4.44
CA LEU A 141 -2.32 2.47 3.79
C LEU A 141 -1.97 2.96 2.37
N GLY A 142 -2.57 4.06 1.90
CA GLY A 142 -2.31 4.62 0.58
C GLY A 142 -2.97 3.85 -0.58
N ILE A 143 -3.86 2.90 -0.27
CA ILE A 143 -4.60 2.14 -1.28
C ILE A 143 -5.73 3.01 -1.82
N ARG A 144 -5.65 3.38 -3.08
CA ARG A 144 -6.65 4.17 -3.82
C ARG A 144 -7.93 3.38 -4.08
N LYS A 145 -9.01 4.09 -4.42
CA LYS A 145 -10.28 3.47 -4.83
C LYS A 145 -10.77 4.03 -6.15
N THR A 146 -10.77 3.18 -7.16
CA THR A 146 -11.33 3.45 -8.49
C THR A 146 -12.47 2.48 -8.78
N VAL A 147 -13.12 2.62 -9.94
CA VAL A 147 -14.04 1.59 -10.43
C VAL A 147 -13.28 0.26 -10.56
N GLY A 148 -13.86 -0.82 -10.03
CA GLY A 148 -13.26 -2.15 -10.07
C GLY A 148 -12.31 -2.46 -8.90
N THR A 149 -12.05 -1.51 -7.98
CA THR A 149 -11.28 -1.77 -6.76
C THR A 149 -11.90 -2.89 -5.93
N LYS A 150 -11.03 -3.77 -5.42
CA LYS A 150 -11.32 -4.74 -4.37
C LYS A 150 -10.65 -4.28 -3.07
N GLU A 151 -11.42 -4.25 -2.00
CA GLU A 151 -10.96 -3.84 -0.69
C GLU A 151 -10.21 -5.01 -0.03
N ILE A 152 -8.93 -5.15 -0.37
CA ILE A 152 -8.01 -6.19 0.11
C ILE A 152 -6.79 -5.48 0.73
N LEU A 153 -6.40 -5.90 1.94
CA LEU A 153 -5.18 -5.39 2.58
C LEU A 153 -3.95 -5.79 1.75
N PRO A 154 -3.01 -4.87 1.51
CA PRO A 154 -1.82 -5.16 0.70
C PRO A 154 -0.96 -6.22 1.39
N CYS A 155 -0.44 -7.22 0.66
CA CYS A 155 0.52 -8.17 1.21
C CYS A 155 1.86 -7.50 1.55
N SER A 156 2.73 -8.16 2.30
CA SER A 156 4.02 -7.57 2.66
C SER A 156 4.94 -7.40 1.46
N ARG A 157 5.82 -6.40 1.51
CA ARG A 157 6.84 -6.15 0.49
C ARG A 157 7.72 -7.39 0.26
N LYS A 158 8.00 -8.14 1.33
CA LYS A 158 8.77 -9.38 1.25
C LYS A 158 8.11 -10.40 0.32
N VAL A 159 6.79 -10.57 0.39
CA VAL A 159 6.06 -11.49 -0.51
C VAL A 159 6.20 -11.04 -1.98
N LEU A 160 6.12 -9.73 -2.23
CA LEU A 160 6.31 -9.17 -3.57
C LEU A 160 7.73 -9.40 -4.11
N GLU A 161 8.73 -9.22 -3.25
CA GLU A 161 10.15 -9.40 -3.58
C GLU A 161 10.48 -10.87 -3.83
N ASP A 162 9.94 -11.80 -3.02
CA ASP A 162 10.21 -13.23 -3.12
C ASP A 162 9.80 -13.77 -4.51
N CYS A 163 8.60 -13.44 -5.02
CA CYS A 163 8.19 -13.88 -6.35
C CYS A 163 8.90 -13.11 -7.48
N PHE A 164 9.28 -11.86 -7.25
CA PHE A 164 9.99 -11.02 -8.23
C PHE A 164 11.43 -11.50 -8.44
N THR A 165 12.10 -11.90 -7.37
CA THR A 165 13.51 -12.38 -7.37
C THR A 165 13.64 -13.87 -7.66
N ALA A 166 12.53 -14.63 -7.62
CA ALA A 166 12.49 -16.03 -8.02
C ALA A 166 13.06 -16.26 -9.42
N LYS A 167 13.71 -17.42 -9.62
CA LYS A 167 14.28 -17.83 -10.91
C LYS A 167 13.17 -18.00 -11.94
N HIS A 168 13.27 -17.30 -13.08
CA HIS A 168 12.23 -17.28 -14.11
C HIS A 168 11.99 -18.66 -14.75
N SER A 169 13.06 -19.41 -14.98
CA SER A 169 12.99 -20.74 -15.59
C SER A 169 13.76 -21.72 -14.71
N PRO A 170 13.09 -22.34 -13.71
CA PRO A 170 13.72 -23.20 -12.72
C PRO A 170 14.58 -24.30 -13.33
N ASP A 171 14.10 -24.90 -14.43
CA ASP A 171 14.73 -26.03 -15.11
C ASP A 171 15.87 -25.64 -16.09
N SER A 172 16.10 -24.34 -16.30
CA SER A 172 17.15 -23.86 -17.22
C SER A 172 18.46 -23.54 -16.49
N SER A 173 19.57 -23.46 -17.23
CA SER A 173 20.86 -23.00 -16.68
C SER A 173 20.89 -21.50 -16.36
N SER A 174 19.97 -20.71 -16.92
CA SER A 174 19.85 -19.27 -16.70
C SER A 174 19.40 -18.97 -15.26
N LYS A 175 20.09 -18.05 -14.59
CA LYS A 175 19.82 -17.56 -13.23
C LYS A 175 19.01 -16.25 -13.22
N LEU A 176 18.50 -15.84 -14.38
CA LEU A 176 17.68 -14.63 -14.50
C LEU A 176 16.41 -14.74 -13.64
N SER A 177 16.14 -13.70 -12.86
CA SER A 177 14.91 -13.61 -12.08
C SER A 177 13.71 -13.27 -12.96
N VAL A 178 12.50 -13.53 -12.45
CA VAL A 178 11.24 -13.13 -13.08
C VAL A 178 11.23 -11.63 -13.36
N GLY A 179 11.62 -10.83 -12.37
CA GLY A 179 11.71 -9.38 -12.47
C GLY A 179 12.70 -8.90 -13.53
N ALA A 180 13.91 -9.46 -13.57
CA ALA A 180 14.91 -9.06 -14.56
C ALA A 180 14.56 -9.49 -15.98
N ARG A 181 13.89 -10.64 -16.15
CA ARG A 181 13.35 -11.04 -17.44
C ARG A 181 12.27 -10.08 -17.94
N ALA A 182 11.43 -9.59 -17.04
CA ALA A 182 10.44 -8.56 -17.37
C ALA A 182 11.12 -7.24 -17.72
N LEU A 183 12.05 -6.76 -16.89
CA LEU A 183 12.72 -5.47 -17.10
C LEU A 183 13.48 -5.42 -18.43
N ALA A 184 14.11 -6.52 -18.84
CA ALA A 184 14.80 -6.61 -20.14
C ALA A 184 13.88 -6.31 -21.33
N LYS A 185 12.57 -6.63 -21.24
CA LYS A 185 11.60 -6.31 -22.29
C LYS A 185 11.32 -4.80 -22.36
N HIS A 186 11.20 -4.14 -21.21
CA HIS A 186 10.95 -2.69 -21.12
C HIS A 186 12.18 -1.86 -21.49
N SER A 187 13.37 -2.27 -21.02
CA SER A 187 14.62 -1.54 -21.30
C SER A 187 14.93 -1.46 -22.79
N HIS A 188 14.52 -2.45 -23.59
CA HIS A 188 14.68 -2.43 -25.04
C HIS A 188 13.64 -1.56 -25.77
N ARG A 189 12.53 -1.23 -25.09
CA ARG A 189 11.39 -0.45 -25.61
C ARG A 189 11.41 1.01 -25.20
N ASP A 190 12.21 1.37 -24.19
CA ASP A 190 12.39 2.76 -23.74
C ASP A 190 13.17 3.56 -24.79
N MET A 191 12.45 4.35 -25.59
CA MET A 191 13.01 5.12 -26.70
C MET A 191 13.22 6.61 -26.36
N SER A 192 12.82 7.07 -25.17
CA SER A 192 12.70 8.51 -24.90
C SER A 192 13.28 8.97 -23.56
N THR A 193 13.23 8.15 -22.52
CA THR A 193 13.36 8.66 -21.12
C THR A 193 14.41 7.92 -20.29
N SER A 194 14.84 6.73 -20.71
CA SER A 194 15.80 5.89 -19.96
C SER A 194 15.39 5.63 -18.51
N TRP A 195 14.10 5.62 -18.21
CA TRP A 195 13.56 5.48 -16.85
C TRP A 195 13.87 4.09 -16.28
N TRP A 196 13.74 3.07 -17.14
CA TRP A 196 14.04 1.67 -16.83
C TRP A 196 15.55 1.40 -16.78
N GLY A 197 16.37 2.30 -17.33
CA GLY A 197 17.81 2.14 -17.49
C GLY A 197 18.20 1.06 -18.51
N VAL A 198 19.50 0.75 -18.55
CA VAL A 198 20.06 -0.22 -19.50
C VAL A 198 20.24 -1.58 -18.82
N CYS A 199 19.50 -2.59 -19.30
CA CYS A 199 19.57 -3.97 -18.79
C CYS A 199 20.66 -4.79 -19.51
N THR A 200 21.93 -4.45 -19.28
CA THR A 200 23.11 -5.14 -19.85
C THR A 200 24.00 -5.78 -18.79
N GLY A 201 24.97 -6.60 -19.20
CA GLY A 201 25.91 -7.27 -18.30
C GLY A 201 25.49 -8.70 -17.93
N THR A 202 26.03 -9.20 -16.82
CA THR A 202 25.79 -10.55 -16.29
C THR A 202 24.34 -10.72 -15.81
N GLU A 203 23.88 -11.95 -15.63
CA GLU A 203 22.52 -12.21 -15.11
C GLU A 203 22.37 -11.68 -13.69
N GLU A 204 23.41 -11.78 -12.87
CA GLU A 204 23.46 -11.21 -11.52
C GLU A 204 23.28 -9.68 -11.56
N ALA A 205 24.01 -8.98 -12.43
CA ALA A 205 23.87 -7.53 -12.58
C ALA A 205 22.47 -7.11 -13.06
N LYS A 206 21.85 -7.90 -13.95
CA LYS A 206 20.47 -7.67 -14.40
C LYS A 206 19.45 -7.89 -13.27
N ASN A 207 19.64 -8.92 -12.46
CA ASN A 207 18.80 -9.21 -11.29
C ASN A 207 18.87 -8.08 -10.26
N GLU A 208 20.07 -7.60 -9.94
CA GLU A 208 20.28 -6.47 -9.03
C GLU A 208 19.65 -5.18 -9.57
N HIS A 209 19.81 -4.91 -10.86
CA HIS A 209 19.19 -3.74 -11.51
C HIS A 209 17.67 -3.80 -11.44
N ALA A 210 17.08 -4.97 -11.73
CA ALA A 210 15.64 -5.16 -11.64
C ALA A 210 15.10 -4.95 -10.22
N LEU A 211 15.82 -5.46 -9.22
CA LEU A 211 15.46 -5.25 -7.82
C LEU A 211 15.55 -3.76 -7.43
N LYS A 212 16.57 -3.04 -7.90
CA LYS A 212 16.68 -1.57 -7.71
C LYS A 212 15.50 -0.83 -8.33
N ILE A 213 15.03 -1.23 -9.51
CA ILE A 213 13.86 -0.64 -10.15
C ILE A 213 12.57 -0.94 -9.37
N MET A 214 12.37 -2.19 -8.93
CA MET A 214 11.23 -2.55 -8.09
C MET A 214 11.22 -1.71 -6.79
N ASN A 215 12.37 -1.61 -6.12
CA ASN A 215 12.51 -0.80 -4.92
C ASN A 215 12.24 0.67 -5.20
N LYS A 216 12.77 1.24 -6.29
CA LYS A 216 12.45 2.61 -6.73
C LYS A 216 10.93 2.83 -6.86
N ILE A 217 10.19 1.89 -7.45
CA ILE A 217 8.72 1.97 -7.59
C ILE A 217 8.06 1.92 -6.22
N LEU A 218 8.40 0.93 -5.39
CA LEU A 218 7.74 0.72 -4.11
C LEU A 218 8.08 1.81 -3.10
N ASP A 219 9.33 2.29 -3.05
CA ASP A 219 9.76 3.35 -2.12
C ASP A 219 9.09 4.70 -2.46
N ASN A 220 8.77 4.92 -3.73
CA ASN A 220 8.21 6.19 -4.23
C ASN A 220 6.79 6.03 -4.79
N ALA A 221 6.08 4.98 -4.34
CA ALA A 221 4.73 4.71 -4.81
C ALA A 221 3.78 5.82 -4.36
N THR A 222 3.09 6.45 -5.31
CA THR A 222 2.09 7.50 -5.04
C THR A 222 0.68 7.07 -5.46
N TRP A 223 0.57 5.87 -6.03
CA TRP A 223 -0.67 5.23 -6.34
C TRP A 223 -0.54 3.72 -6.10
N LEU A 224 -1.39 3.18 -5.25
CA LEU A 224 -1.51 1.76 -4.96
C LEU A 224 -2.98 1.38 -5.12
N ASN A 225 -3.30 0.24 -5.74
CA ASN A 225 -4.68 -0.23 -5.79
C ASN A 225 -4.72 -1.75 -6.01
N THR A 226 -5.72 -2.39 -5.43
CA THR A 226 -6.06 -3.78 -5.74
C THR A 226 -7.35 -3.80 -6.54
N HIS A 227 -7.32 -4.27 -7.78
CA HIS A 227 -8.46 -4.14 -8.70
C HIS A 227 -8.48 -5.25 -9.75
N TRP A 228 -9.62 -5.39 -10.44
CA TRP A 228 -9.76 -6.34 -11.54
C TRP A 228 -9.03 -5.89 -12.80
N LEU A 229 -8.32 -6.82 -13.41
CA LEU A 229 -8.05 -6.82 -14.84
C LEU A 229 -9.21 -7.50 -15.59
N PRO A 230 -9.28 -7.33 -16.92
CA PRO A 230 -10.05 -8.24 -17.77
C PRO A 230 -9.72 -9.72 -17.45
N GLN A 231 -10.67 -10.61 -17.74
CA GLN A 231 -10.58 -12.06 -17.43
C GLN A 231 -10.62 -12.42 -15.93
N ASP A 232 -11.25 -11.60 -15.09
CA ASP A 232 -11.48 -11.90 -13.67
C ASP A 232 -10.18 -12.23 -12.91
N ILE A 233 -9.12 -11.45 -13.16
CA ILE A 233 -7.87 -11.52 -12.40
C ILE A 233 -7.78 -10.29 -11.51
N ILE A 234 -7.66 -10.49 -10.19
CA ILE A 234 -7.40 -9.40 -9.25
C ILE A 234 -5.90 -9.18 -9.14
N ILE A 235 -5.45 -7.96 -9.39
CA ILE A 235 -4.04 -7.57 -9.25
C ILE A 235 -3.87 -6.55 -8.14
N LEU A 236 -2.71 -6.58 -7.51
CA LEU A 236 -2.15 -5.45 -6.77
C LEU A 236 -1.26 -4.67 -7.74
N GLU A 237 -1.47 -3.36 -7.81
CA GLU A 237 -0.71 -2.47 -8.69
C GLU A 237 -0.13 -1.30 -7.89
N ALA A 238 1.14 -1.00 -8.15
CA ALA A 238 1.87 0.11 -7.56
C ALA A 238 2.48 0.98 -8.66
N ARG A 239 2.32 2.31 -8.56
CA ARG A 239 2.87 3.27 -9.52
C ARG A 239 3.62 4.40 -8.83
N HIS A 240 4.70 4.79 -9.49
CA HIS A 240 5.43 6.03 -9.27
C HIS A 240 4.61 7.24 -9.77
N LYS A 241 4.95 8.45 -9.31
CA LYS A 241 4.29 9.70 -9.75
C LYS A 241 4.35 9.94 -11.26
N GLU A 242 5.40 9.43 -11.91
CA GLU A 242 5.58 9.52 -13.37
C GLU A 242 4.75 8.47 -14.15
N GLY A 243 3.97 7.64 -13.46
CA GLY A 243 3.07 6.65 -14.06
C GLY A 243 3.68 5.28 -14.26
N TYR A 244 5.01 5.16 -14.29
CA TYR A 244 5.70 3.86 -14.29
C TYR A 244 5.34 3.03 -13.06
N GLY A 245 5.22 1.72 -13.22
CA GLY A 245 4.76 0.88 -12.13
C GLY A 245 5.05 -0.60 -12.29
N ALA A 246 4.50 -1.36 -11.36
CA ALA A 246 4.64 -2.79 -11.26
C ALA A 246 3.33 -3.39 -10.73
N ARG A 247 3.02 -4.61 -11.15
CA ARG A 247 1.83 -5.33 -10.69
C ARG A 247 2.11 -6.78 -10.37
N TRP A 248 1.35 -7.30 -9.41
CA TRP A 248 1.35 -8.66 -8.94
C TRP A 248 -0.08 -9.21 -8.90
N THR A 249 -0.24 -10.52 -8.72
CA THR A 249 -1.51 -11.04 -8.19
C THR A 249 -1.84 -10.38 -6.85
N ALA A 250 -3.12 -10.30 -6.49
CA ALA A 250 -3.55 -9.59 -5.28
C ALA A 250 -2.91 -10.11 -3.97
N ASP A 251 -2.55 -11.39 -3.93
CA ASP A 251 -1.86 -12.05 -2.82
C ASP A 251 -0.32 -11.90 -2.87
N GLY A 252 0.21 -11.26 -3.91
CA GLY A 252 1.65 -11.09 -4.12
C GLY A 252 2.39 -12.34 -4.60
N SER A 253 1.70 -13.47 -4.82
CA SER A 253 2.34 -14.76 -5.14
C SER A 253 2.98 -14.81 -6.54
N SER A 254 2.58 -13.93 -7.45
CA SER A 254 3.10 -13.88 -8.81
C SER A 254 3.29 -12.45 -9.30
N PHE A 255 4.50 -12.16 -9.79
CA PHE A 255 4.77 -10.91 -10.52
C PHE A 255 4.15 -10.96 -11.91
N ARG A 256 3.32 -9.96 -12.23
CA ARG A 256 2.54 -9.87 -13.48
C ARG A 256 3.19 -8.98 -14.52
N GLY A 257 4.13 -8.13 -14.14
CA GLY A 257 4.91 -7.30 -15.06
C GLY A 257 5.05 -5.85 -14.60
N PHE A 258 5.88 -5.12 -15.32
CA PHE A 258 6.01 -3.68 -15.19
C PHE A 258 4.94 -2.97 -16.02
N LEU A 259 4.79 -1.67 -15.77
CA LEU A 259 3.77 -0.82 -16.35
C LEU A 259 4.41 0.47 -16.83
N GLU A 260 4.11 0.85 -18.07
CA GLU A 260 4.40 2.18 -18.60
C GLU A 260 3.40 3.21 -18.04
N PRO A 261 3.70 4.52 -18.17
CA PRO A 261 2.76 5.58 -17.84
C PRO A 261 1.42 5.42 -18.55
N GLN A 262 0.35 5.83 -17.88
CA GLN A 262 -0.99 5.81 -18.47
C GLN A 262 -1.05 6.71 -19.71
N MET A 263 -1.75 6.25 -20.74
CA MET A 263 -1.99 7.01 -21.96
C MET A 263 -3.46 6.89 -22.36
N GLU A 264 -4.05 8.00 -22.79
CA GLU A 264 -5.44 8.04 -23.27
C GLU A 264 -5.58 7.13 -24.50
N GLY A 265 -6.65 6.33 -24.54
CA GLY A 265 -6.86 5.36 -25.63
C GLY A 265 -5.78 4.27 -25.71
N GLY A 266 -4.99 4.05 -24.66
CA GLY A 266 -3.83 3.16 -24.72
C GLY A 266 -4.14 1.71 -25.09
N HIS A 267 -5.32 1.21 -24.73
CA HIS A 267 -5.79 -0.11 -25.18
C HIS A 267 -5.86 -0.17 -26.72
N ASP A 268 -6.45 0.85 -27.34
CA ASP A 268 -6.64 0.94 -28.79
C ASP A 268 -5.32 1.28 -29.51
N ALA A 269 -4.42 1.98 -28.83
CA ALA A 269 -3.05 2.22 -29.28
C ALA A 269 -2.12 0.99 -29.07
N GLY A 270 -2.66 -0.14 -28.60
CA GLY A 270 -1.93 -1.37 -28.37
C GLY A 270 -0.92 -1.24 -27.24
N TRP A 271 -1.41 -0.97 -26.02
CA TRP A 271 -0.65 -0.78 -24.79
C TRP A 271 0.71 -1.48 -24.86
N LYS A 272 1.78 -0.68 -24.86
CA LYS A 272 3.14 -1.21 -24.75
C LYS A 272 3.31 -1.69 -23.32
N HIS A 273 3.03 -2.97 -23.09
CA HIS A 273 3.51 -3.72 -21.92
C HIS A 273 5.02 -3.96 -22.03
#